data_AF-E3NIS4-F1
#
_entry.id   AF-E3NIS4-F1
#
_cell.length_a   1.000
_cell.length_b   1.000
_cell.length_c   1.000
_cell.angle_alpha   90.00
_cell.angle_beta   90.00
_cell.angle_gamma   90.00
#
_symmetry.space_group_name_H-M   'P 1'
#
loop_
_entity.id
_entity.type
_entity.pdbx_description
1 polymer ?
#
loop_
_entity_poly.entity_id
_entity_poly.type
_entity_poly.pdbx_seq_one_letter_code
_entity_poly.pdbx_strand_id
1 'polypeptide(L)'
;MVFDDASWETLINDSFDKFVQGLEKEFRENAEFRKEVLRHERWRVAKKKEQIKKNVSEQKQEWAEKQAYANFQRMRELKKLKKRRKDQRKKVMKIRRQTWIAFRIFVMIFRSEIVTLDTLDIEFKNCKHANPSPISLEKTFVPRNKKKKKLHLCYEYRKLEHG
;
A
#
# COMPACT_ATOMS: atom_id res chain seq x y z
N MET A 1 -54.83 18.84 48.24
CA MET A 1 -53.39 19.08 48.38
C MET A 1 -52.70 18.32 47.27
N VAL A 2 -52.25 19.04 46.23
CA VAL A 2 -51.42 18.47 45.17
C VAL A 2 -49.98 18.66 45.65
N PHE A 3 -49.27 17.57 45.91
CA PHE A 3 -47.84 17.65 46.18
C PHE A 3 -47.14 17.76 44.83
N ASP A 4 -46.39 18.85 44.61
CA ASP A 4 -45.61 19.05 43.39
C ASP A 4 -44.52 17.99 43.28
N ASP A 5 -44.32 17.43 42.08
CA ASP A 5 -43.31 16.40 41.78
C ASP A 5 -41.89 16.82 42.19
N ALA A 6 -41.58 18.12 42.10
CA ALA A 6 -40.31 18.69 42.56
C ALA A 6 -40.07 18.50 44.07
N SER A 7 -41.13 18.48 44.88
CA SER A 7 -41.03 18.28 46.34
C SER A 7 -40.69 16.83 46.71
N TRP A 8 -41.16 15.87 45.90
CA TRP A 8 -40.87 14.45 46.07
C TRP A 8 -39.43 14.12 45.68
N GLU A 9 -38.92 14.67 44.57
CA GLU A 9 -37.52 14.50 44.18
C GLU A 9 -36.57 15.07 45.23
N THR A 10 -36.86 16.25 45.81
CA THR A 10 -36.05 16.81 46.90
C THR A 10 -36.08 15.96 48.17
N LEU A 11 -37.25 15.40 48.54
CA LEU A 11 -37.37 14.51 49.71
C LEU A 11 -36.61 13.19 49.51
N ILE A 12 -36.67 12.64 48.30
CA ILE A 12 -35.93 11.43 47.92
C ILE A 12 -34.43 11.73 48.00
N ASN A 13 -33.96 12.81 47.38
CA ASN A 13 -32.54 13.19 47.40
C ASN A 13 -32.02 13.45 48.83
N ASP A 14 -32.78 14.16 49.67
CA ASP A 14 -32.42 14.39 51.07
C ASP A 14 -32.35 13.09 51.89
N SER A 15 -33.21 12.12 51.59
CA SER A 15 -33.21 10.81 52.24
C SER A 15 -32.00 9.96 51.81
N PHE A 16 -31.64 10.02 50.52
CA PHE A 16 -30.46 9.36 49.98
C PHE A 16 -29.17 9.97 50.53
N ASP A 17 -29.08 11.29 50.63
CA ASP A 17 -27.90 11.96 51.17
C ASP A 17 -27.67 11.62 52.65
N LYS A 18 -28.73 11.60 53.46
CA LYS A 18 -28.65 11.15 54.87
C LYS A 18 -28.23 9.69 54.98
N PHE A 19 -28.71 8.84 54.08
CA PHE A 19 -28.32 7.44 54.04
C PHE A 19 -26.84 7.26 53.65
N VAL A 20 -26.35 7.99 52.64
CA VAL A 20 -24.95 7.99 52.22
C VAL A 20 -24.05 8.49 53.35
N GLN A 21 -24.41 9.58 54.02
CA GLN A 21 -23.68 10.09 55.19
C GLN A 21 -23.59 9.05 56.32
N GLY A 22 -24.67 8.28 56.54
CA GLY A 22 -24.70 7.16 57.48
C GLY A 22 -23.68 6.08 57.12
N LEU A 23 -23.66 5.65 55.85
CA LEU A 23 -22.71 4.66 55.35
C LEU A 23 -21.26 5.16 55.38
N GLU A 24 -21.02 6.44 55.10
CA GLU A 24 -19.69 7.05 55.20
C GLU A 24 -19.17 7.06 56.63
N LYS A 25 -20.04 7.37 57.59
CA LYS A 25 -19.71 7.31 59.01
C LYS A 25 -19.39 5.88 59.43
N GLU A 26 -20.23 4.93 59.03
CA GLU A 26 -20.03 3.50 59.33
C GLU A 26 -18.74 2.95 58.69
N PHE A 27 -18.39 3.39 57.48
CA PHE A 27 -17.12 3.05 56.85
C PHE A 27 -15.90 3.55 57.63
N ARG A 28 -15.99 4.74 58.25
CA ARG A 28 -14.91 5.32 59.07
C ARG A 28 -14.79 4.67 60.43
N GLU A 29 -15.91 4.33 61.06
CA GLU A 29 -15.95 3.87 62.46
C GLU A 29 -15.86 2.34 62.56
N ASN A 30 -16.46 1.61 61.62
CA ASN A 30 -16.49 0.14 61.63
C ASN A 30 -15.39 -0.45 60.73
N ALA A 31 -14.38 -1.07 61.35
CA ALA A 31 -13.25 -1.67 60.64
C ALA A 31 -13.63 -2.91 59.81
N GLU A 32 -14.63 -3.68 60.23
CA GLU A 32 -15.08 -4.87 59.50
C GLU A 32 -15.87 -4.48 58.26
N PHE A 33 -16.82 -3.55 58.40
CA PHE A 33 -17.57 -2.99 57.27
C PHE A 33 -16.63 -2.38 56.22
N ARG A 34 -15.61 -1.63 56.66
CA ARG A 34 -14.57 -1.09 55.77
C ARG A 34 -13.82 -2.17 55.00
N LYS A 35 -13.44 -3.27 55.65
CA LYS A 35 -12.75 -4.40 55.01
C LYS A 35 -13.64 -5.06 53.96
N GLU A 36 -14.92 -5.25 54.26
CA GLU A 36 -15.92 -5.82 53.34
C GLU A 36 -16.06 -4.95 52.07
N VAL A 37 -16.25 -3.64 52.25
CA VAL A 37 -16.39 -2.68 51.15
C VAL A 37 -15.12 -2.63 50.29
N LEU A 38 -13.94 -2.58 50.90
CA LEU A 38 -12.66 -2.59 50.17
C LEU A 38 -12.43 -3.91 49.42
N ARG A 39 -12.84 -5.05 50.00
CA ARG A 39 -12.77 -6.36 49.32
C ARG A 39 -13.66 -6.38 48.09
N HIS A 40 -14.90 -5.88 48.22
CA HIS A 40 -15.83 -5.78 47.10
C HIS A 40 -15.31 -4.85 46.00
N GLU A 41 -14.75 -3.69 46.35
CA GLU A 41 -14.12 -2.78 45.38
C GLU A 41 -12.95 -3.42 44.64
N ARG A 42 -12.04 -4.10 45.37
CA ARG A 42 -10.92 -4.81 44.76
C ARG A 42 -11.40 -5.89 43.78
N TRP A 43 -12.45 -6.62 44.14
CA TRP A 43 -13.07 -7.61 43.25
C TRP A 43 -13.68 -6.96 42.00
N ARG A 44 -14.42 -5.85 42.14
CA ARG A 44 -14.96 -5.09 41.00
C ARG A 44 -13.87 -4.62 40.05
N VAL A 45 -12.79 -4.06 40.60
CA VAL A 45 -11.64 -3.59 39.81
C VAL A 45 -10.94 -4.75 39.10
N ALA A 46 -10.73 -5.88 39.78
CA ALA A 46 -10.12 -7.07 39.18
C ALA A 46 -10.96 -7.60 38.00
N LYS A 47 -12.28 -7.70 38.18
CA LYS A 47 -13.21 -8.14 37.12
C LYS A 47 -13.17 -7.22 35.90
N LYS A 48 -13.16 -5.89 36.11
CA LYS A 48 -13.02 -4.91 35.02
C LYS A 48 -11.67 -5.05 34.30
N LYS A 49 -10.58 -5.22 35.05
CA LYS A 49 -9.24 -5.42 34.46
C LYS A 49 -9.16 -6.68 33.60
N GLU A 50 -9.74 -7.79 34.05
CA GLU A 50 -9.79 -9.02 33.25
C GLU A 50 -10.59 -8.84 31.96
N GLN A 51 -11.73 -8.15 32.03
CA GLN A 51 -12.52 -7.86 30.85
C GLN A 51 -11.77 -6.97 29.85
N ILE A 52 -11.10 -5.92 30.32
CA ILE A 52 -10.26 -5.07 29.47
C ILE A 52 -9.13 -5.89 28.83
N LYS A 53 -8.48 -6.78 29.59
CA LYS A 53 -7.42 -7.64 29.07
C LYS A 53 -7.92 -8.54 27.93
N LYS A 54 -9.11 -9.13 28.07
CA LYS A 54 -9.74 -9.94 27.02
C LYS A 54 -10.04 -9.10 25.78
N ASN A 55 -10.70 -7.95 25.95
CA ASN A 55 -11.03 -7.06 24.83
C ASN A 55 -9.78 -6.60 24.06
N VAL A 56 -8.71 -6.22 24.78
CA VAL A 56 -7.45 -5.82 24.15
C VAL A 56 -6.81 -6.98 23.39
N SER A 57 -6.90 -8.20 23.93
CA SER A 57 -6.40 -9.41 23.25
C SER A 57 -7.17 -9.68 21.96
N GLU A 58 -8.50 -9.61 22.00
CA GLU A 58 -9.37 -9.79 20.83
C GLU A 58 -9.10 -8.74 19.76
N GLN A 59 -8.99 -7.47 20.15
CA GLN A 59 -8.67 -6.38 19.22
C GLN A 59 -7.29 -6.56 18.56
N LYS A 60 -6.28 -7.01 19.32
CA LYS A 60 -4.95 -7.31 18.76
C LYS A 60 -5.00 -8.45 17.76
N GLN A 61 -5.77 -9.50 18.06
CA GLN A 61 -5.94 -10.63 17.15
C GLN A 61 -6.65 -10.20 15.87
N GLU A 62 -7.77 -9.48 15.97
CA GLU A 62 -8.53 -8.99 14.83
C GLU A 62 -7.67 -8.07 13.94
N TRP A 63 -6.87 -7.19 14.56
CA TRP A 63 -5.94 -6.34 13.83
C TRP A 63 -4.87 -7.14 13.09
N ALA A 64 -4.31 -8.17 13.73
CA ALA A 64 -3.32 -9.05 13.11
C ALA A 64 -3.91 -9.83 11.93
N GLU A 65 -5.13 -10.35 12.05
CA GLU A 65 -5.83 -11.06 10.98
C GLU A 65 -6.11 -10.14 9.79
N LYS A 66 -6.59 -8.92 10.03
CA LYS A 66 -6.79 -7.90 8.99
C LYS A 66 -5.50 -7.55 8.26
N GLN A 67 -4.40 -7.37 9.00
CA GLN A 67 -3.08 -7.11 8.41
C GLN A 67 -2.57 -8.29 7.57
N ALA A 68 -2.69 -9.51 8.09
CA ALA A 68 -2.30 -10.72 7.36
C ALA A 68 -3.10 -10.88 6.06
N TYR A 69 -4.42 -10.64 6.12
CA TYR A 69 -5.29 -10.70 4.95
C TYR A 69 -4.93 -9.64 3.90
N ALA A 70 -4.69 -8.39 4.31
CA ALA A 70 -4.25 -7.32 3.41
C ALA A 70 -2.90 -7.65 2.74
N ASN A 71 -1.95 -8.20 3.49
CA ASN A 71 -0.66 -8.63 2.96
C ASN A 71 -0.80 -9.79 1.96
N PHE A 72 -1.68 -10.75 2.24
CA PHE A 72 -1.99 -11.83 1.33
C PHE A 72 -2.56 -11.32 0.00
N GLN A 73 -3.51 -10.36 0.05
CA GLN A 73 -4.06 -9.75 -1.15
C GLN A 73 -2.98 -9.02 -1.96
N ARG A 74 -2.15 -8.19 -1.31
CA ARG A 74 -1.01 -7.50 -1.97
C ARG A 74 -0.08 -8.50 -2.67
N MET A 75 0.28 -9.60 -2.02
CA MET A 75 1.12 -10.64 -2.64
C MET A 75 0.45 -11.26 -3.87
N ARG A 76 -0.86 -11.52 -3.82
CA ARG A 76 -1.63 -12.09 -4.95
C ARG A 76 -1.64 -11.15 -6.14
N GLU A 77 -1.84 -9.85 -5.92
CA GLU A 77 -1.78 -8.84 -6.98
C GLU A 77 -0.39 -8.69 -7.58
N LEU A 78 0.65 -8.67 -6.74
CA LEU A 78 2.03 -8.64 -7.21
C LEU A 78 2.38 -9.84 -8.09
N LYS A 79 1.90 -11.04 -7.74
CA LYS A 79 2.06 -12.24 -8.59
C LYS A 79 1.37 -12.06 -9.95
N LYS A 80 0.14 -11.55 -9.98
CA LYS A 80 -0.59 -11.26 -11.23
C LYS A 80 0.15 -10.22 -12.08
N LEU A 81 0.62 -9.12 -11.48
CA LEU A 81 1.38 -8.08 -12.18
C LEU A 81 2.70 -8.62 -12.75
N LYS A 82 3.45 -9.41 -11.99
CA LYS A 82 4.68 -10.06 -12.47
C LYS A 82 4.40 -10.96 -13.68
N LYS A 83 3.30 -11.72 -13.66
CA LYS A 83 2.88 -12.56 -14.80
C LYS A 83 2.57 -11.70 -16.03
N ARG A 84 1.73 -10.66 -15.88
CA ARG A 84 1.39 -9.71 -16.97
C ARG A 84 2.63 -9.07 -17.60
N ARG A 85 3.61 -8.63 -16.79
CA ARG A 85 4.88 -8.07 -17.30
C ARG A 85 5.69 -9.08 -18.10
N LYS A 86 5.75 -10.34 -17.67
CA LYS A 86 6.44 -11.41 -18.41
C LYS A 86 5.76 -11.66 -19.76
N ASP A 87 4.44 -11.71 -19.78
CA ASP A 87 3.68 -11.95 -21.01
C ASP A 87 3.81 -10.80 -22.00
N GLN A 88 3.77 -9.54 -21.53
CA GLN A 88 4.06 -8.38 -22.36
C GLN A 88 5.47 -8.43 -22.96
N ARG A 89 6.50 -8.77 -22.16
CA ARG A 89 7.87 -8.93 -22.67
C ARG A 89 7.96 -10.00 -23.76
N LYS A 90 7.26 -11.12 -23.61
CA LYS A 90 7.20 -12.17 -24.65
C LYS A 90 6.58 -11.64 -25.94
N LYS A 91 5.48 -10.90 -25.86
CA LYS A 91 4.83 -10.26 -27.03
C LYS A 91 5.78 -9.29 -27.72
N VAL A 92 6.42 -8.40 -26.97
CA VAL A 92 7.41 -7.44 -27.50
C VAL A 92 8.58 -8.16 -28.18
N MET A 93 9.11 -9.22 -27.56
CA MET A 93 10.20 -10.01 -28.16
C MET A 93 9.76 -10.72 -29.44
N LYS A 94 8.52 -11.22 -29.52
CA LYS A 94 7.97 -11.84 -30.74
C LYS A 94 7.91 -10.82 -31.88
N ILE A 95 7.38 -9.63 -31.64
CA ILE A 95 7.35 -8.53 -32.60
C ILE A 95 8.78 -8.18 -33.03
N ARG A 96 9.69 -7.94 -32.07
CA ARG A 96 11.09 -7.61 -32.36
C ARG A 96 11.77 -8.67 -33.23
N ARG A 97 11.53 -9.96 -32.98
CA ARG A 97 12.08 -11.05 -33.80
C ARG A 97 11.51 -11.04 -35.22
N GLN A 98 10.20 -10.83 -35.39
CA GLN A 98 9.57 -10.70 -36.70
C GLN A 98 10.10 -9.49 -37.47
N THR A 99 10.18 -8.31 -36.84
CA THR A 99 10.73 -7.10 -37.45
C THR A 99 12.20 -7.26 -37.80
N TRP A 100 13.00 -7.93 -36.95
CA TRP A 100 14.40 -8.21 -37.24
C TRP A 100 14.60 -9.13 -38.44
N ILE A 101 13.76 -10.16 -38.59
CA ILE A 101 13.77 -11.03 -39.76
C ILE A 101 13.45 -10.23 -41.02
N ALA A 102 12.38 -9.43 -40.99
CA ALA A 102 12.00 -8.58 -42.12
C ALA A 102 13.11 -7.58 -42.49
N PHE A 103 13.74 -6.97 -41.48
CA PHE A 103 14.88 -6.08 -41.68
C PHE A 103 16.09 -6.79 -42.29
N ARG A 104 16.43 -8.02 -41.83
CA ARG A 104 17.51 -8.80 -42.45
C ARG A 104 17.21 -9.15 -43.91
N ILE A 105 15.98 -9.54 -44.22
CA ILE A 105 15.55 -9.84 -45.59
C ILE A 105 15.66 -8.59 -46.45
N PHE A 106 15.16 -7.45 -45.97
CA PHE A 106 15.29 -6.16 -46.64
C PHE A 106 16.76 -5.82 -46.94
N VAL A 107 17.64 -5.90 -45.94
CA VAL A 107 19.08 -5.63 -46.13
C VAL A 107 19.73 -6.62 -47.10
N MET A 108 19.34 -7.89 -47.10
CA MET A 108 19.84 -8.87 -48.06
C MET A 108 19.42 -8.53 -49.49
N ILE A 109 18.12 -8.27 -49.72
CA ILE A 109 17.57 -7.92 -51.05
C ILE A 109 18.23 -6.64 -51.56
N PHE A 110 18.29 -5.61 -50.72
CA PHE A 110 18.86 -4.31 -51.10
C PHE A 110 20.36 -4.43 -51.44
N ARG A 111 21.11 -5.28 -50.72
CA ARG A 111 22.52 -5.55 -51.05
C ARG A 111 22.67 -6.34 -52.35
N SER A 112 21.82 -7.35 -52.59
CA SER A 112 21.87 -8.10 -53.85
C SER A 112 21.50 -7.21 -55.03
N GLU A 113 20.49 -6.34 -54.89
CA GLU A 113 20.09 -5.38 -55.92
C GLU A 113 21.23 -4.42 -56.28
N ILE A 114 21.91 -3.84 -55.27
CA ILE A 114 23.09 -3.00 -55.48
C ILE A 114 24.18 -3.77 -56.23
N VAL A 115 24.52 -4.98 -55.80
CA VAL A 115 25.56 -5.80 -56.47
C VAL A 115 25.17 -6.12 -57.91
N THR A 116 23.90 -6.47 -58.16
CA THR A 116 23.42 -6.75 -59.52
C THR A 116 23.44 -5.52 -60.42
N LEU A 117 23.14 -4.33 -59.89
CA LEU A 117 23.16 -3.08 -60.65
C LEU A 117 24.60 -2.62 -60.95
N ASP A 118 25.52 -2.80 -59.99
CA ASP A 118 26.96 -2.64 -60.21
C ASP A 118 27.48 -3.60 -61.29
N THR A 119 27.08 -4.88 -61.27
CA THR A 119 27.52 -5.85 -62.30
C THR A 119 26.93 -5.60 -63.68
N LEU A 120 25.82 -4.87 -63.78
CA LEU A 120 25.17 -4.54 -65.05
C LEU A 120 25.61 -3.16 -65.59
N ASP A 121 26.54 -2.47 -64.92
CA ASP A 121 26.99 -1.10 -65.25
C ASP A 121 25.82 -0.10 -65.39
N ILE A 122 24.73 -0.35 -64.67
CA ILE A 122 23.56 0.54 -64.66
C ILE A 122 23.75 1.53 -63.52
N GLU A 123 24.17 2.76 -63.87
CA GLU A 123 24.26 3.87 -62.90
C GLU A 123 22.93 4.06 -62.16
N PHE A 124 22.95 3.87 -60.84
CA PHE A 124 21.81 4.09 -59.99
C PHE A 124 21.48 5.60 -59.91
N LYS A 125 20.65 6.10 -60.84
CA LYS A 125 20.25 7.53 -60.90
C LYS A 125 19.33 8.00 -59.77
N ASN A 126 19.08 7.18 -58.75
CA ASN A 126 18.22 7.53 -57.62
C ASN A 126 18.99 7.61 -56.30
N CYS A 127 19.57 8.78 -56.03
CA CYS A 127 19.59 9.45 -54.72
C CYS A 127 20.44 10.74 -54.74
N LYS A 128 20.30 11.60 -55.76
CA LYS A 128 20.86 12.97 -55.67
C LYS A 128 20.03 13.89 -54.75
N HIS A 129 18.85 13.46 -54.31
CA HIS A 129 17.93 14.26 -53.48
C HIS A 129 17.53 13.62 -52.15
N ALA A 130 17.82 12.34 -51.93
CA ALA A 130 17.81 11.80 -50.59
C ALA A 130 19.26 11.88 -50.11
N ASN A 131 19.62 12.93 -49.37
CA ASN A 131 20.85 12.92 -48.57
C ASN A 131 20.81 11.64 -47.73
N PRO A 132 21.55 10.57 -48.08
CA PRO A 132 21.82 9.55 -47.11
C PRO A 132 22.95 10.18 -46.31
N SER A 133 22.61 11.12 -45.41
CA SER A 133 23.53 11.50 -44.36
C SER A 133 24.06 10.17 -43.85
N PRO A 134 25.37 9.87 -43.97
CA PRO A 134 25.89 8.59 -43.53
C PRO A 134 25.44 8.53 -42.08
N ILE A 135 24.49 7.64 -41.80
CA ILE A 135 23.97 7.46 -40.46
C ILE A 135 25.20 6.95 -39.73
N SER A 136 25.90 7.87 -39.08
CA SER A 136 27.06 7.62 -38.28
C SER A 136 26.60 6.61 -37.25
N LEU A 137 26.89 5.33 -37.54
CA LEU A 137 26.58 4.18 -36.70
C LEU A 137 27.16 4.36 -35.29
N GLU A 138 28.13 5.27 -35.13
CA GLU A 138 28.66 5.72 -33.85
C GLU A 138 27.64 6.38 -32.92
N LYS A 139 26.66 7.14 -33.42
CA LYS A 139 25.81 7.96 -32.54
C LYS A 139 24.61 7.23 -31.93
N THR A 140 24.20 6.09 -32.49
CA THR A 140 23.07 5.30 -31.96
C THR A 140 23.49 4.11 -31.09
N PHE A 141 24.79 3.77 -31.06
CA PHE A 141 25.35 2.69 -30.25
C PHE A 141 26.01 3.15 -28.95
N VAL A 142 25.76 4.37 -28.47
CA VAL A 142 26.11 4.71 -27.09
C VAL A 142 25.31 3.80 -26.15
N PRO A 143 25.94 2.96 -25.30
CA PRO A 143 25.22 2.25 -24.27
C PRO A 143 24.61 3.30 -23.35
N ARG A 144 23.31 3.56 -23.50
CA ARG A 144 22.55 4.46 -22.63
C ARG A 144 22.70 3.93 -21.20
N ASN A 145 23.60 4.52 -20.44
CA ASN A 145 24.02 4.08 -19.13
C ASN A 145 22.79 4.03 -18.20
N LYS A 146 22.26 2.82 -17.96
CA LYS A 146 21.01 2.58 -17.22
C LYS A 146 21.07 3.04 -15.76
N LYS A 147 22.26 3.34 -15.22
CA LYS A 147 22.43 3.86 -13.85
C LYS A 147 21.84 5.27 -13.68
N LYS A 148 21.93 6.16 -14.68
CA LYS A 148 21.45 7.55 -14.53
C LYS A 148 19.91 7.69 -14.47
N LYS A 149 19.15 6.77 -15.07
CA LYS A 149 17.66 6.80 -15.00
C LYS A 149 17.07 6.36 -13.67
N LYS A 150 17.80 5.56 -12.87
CA LYS A 150 17.31 5.12 -11.55
C LYS A 150 17.32 6.25 -10.51
N LEU A 151 18.27 7.17 -10.61
CA LEU A 151 18.38 8.29 -9.67
C LEU A 151 17.23 9.30 -9.82
N HIS A 152 16.83 9.60 -11.05
CA HIS A 152 15.71 10.53 -11.29
C HIS A 152 14.36 9.99 -10.79
N LEU A 153 14.10 8.69 -10.97
CA LEU A 153 12.81 8.11 -10.53
C LEU A 153 12.67 8.07 -9.01
N CYS A 154 13.76 7.91 -8.26
CA CYS A 154 13.73 7.92 -6.80
C CYS A 154 13.56 9.33 -6.21
N TYR A 155 13.99 10.38 -6.93
CA TYR A 155 13.82 11.76 -6.47
C TYR A 155 12.38 12.27 -6.64
N GLU A 156 11.68 11.84 -7.69
CA GLU A 156 10.28 12.25 -7.91
C GLU A 156 9.29 11.57 -6.95
N TYR A 157 9.54 10.31 -6.57
CA TYR A 157 8.70 9.63 -5.57
C TYR A 157 8.78 10.29 -4.19
N ARG A 158 9.95 10.85 -3.81
CA ARG A 158 10.14 11.47 -2.50
C ARG A 158 9.52 12.86 -2.34
N LYS A 159 9.18 13.54 -3.45
CA LYS A 159 8.48 14.83 -3.41
C LYS A 159 6.96 14.70 -3.22
N LEU A 160 6.39 13.53 -3.52
CA LEU A 160 4.94 13.29 -3.43
C LEU A 160 4.47 12.74 -2.08
N GLU A 161 5.38 12.25 -1.23
CA GLU A 161 5.04 11.73 0.10
C GLU A 161 5.08 12.79 1.22
N HIS A 162 5.55 14.02 0.92
CA HIS A 162 5.67 15.12 1.89
C HIS A 162 5.13 16.48 1.36
N GLY A 163 4.16 16.44 0.46
CA GLY A 163 3.40 17.63 0.03
C GLY A 163 2.01 17.62 0.65
#